data_AF-A0A7X3R910-F1
#
_entry.id   AF-A0A7X3R910-F1
#
_cell.length_a   1.000
_cell.length_b   1.000
_cell.length_c   1.000
_cell.angle_alpha   90.00
_cell.angle_beta   90.00
_cell.angle_gamma   90.00
#
_symmetry.space_group_name_H-M   'P 1'
#
loop_
_entity.id
_entity.type
_entity.pdbx_description
1 polymer ?
#
loop_
_entity_poly.entity_id
_entity_poly.type
_entity_poly.pdbx_seq_one_letter_code
_entity_poly.pdbx_strand_id
1 'polypeptide(L)'
;MAKPFLVRSRYAAEYRNWWWAHGRGTSADTGIERPEGVAPYPGKKDRIQDRPAYDGGNNFGRLARTGLMDSYVEEMLDLPLLGIAVRKWIRFLADGTP
;
A
#
# COMPACT_ATOMS: atom_id res chain seq x y z
N MET A 1 -3.88 21.13 -7.67
CA MET A 1 -2.83 20.68 -6.74
C MET A 1 -3.06 19.21 -6.46
N ALA A 2 -2.04 18.36 -6.62
CA ALA A 2 -2.16 16.94 -6.28
C ALA A 2 -2.34 16.79 -4.77
N LYS A 3 -3.38 16.07 -4.36
CA LYS A 3 -3.60 15.75 -2.95
C LYS A 3 -2.82 14.49 -2.60
N PRO A 4 -2.30 14.33 -1.38
CA PRO A 4 -1.71 13.07 -0.97
C PRO A 4 -2.80 12.00 -0.82
N PHE A 5 -2.43 10.74 -1.07
CA PHE A 5 -3.29 9.61 -0.72
C PHE A 5 -3.42 9.52 0.81
N LEU A 6 -4.66 9.50 1.31
CA LEU A 6 -4.95 9.43 2.73
C LEU A 6 -5.79 8.19 3.07
N VAL A 7 -5.27 7.36 3.97
CA VAL A 7 -5.98 6.20 4.52
C VAL A 7 -5.67 6.08 6.01
N ARG A 8 -6.62 5.56 6.79
CA ARG A 8 -6.41 5.29 8.22
C ARG A 8 -5.28 4.28 8.37
N SER A 9 -4.27 4.62 9.17
CA SER A 9 -3.10 3.76 9.43
C SER A 9 -3.51 2.37 9.94
N ARG A 10 -4.50 2.32 10.84
CA ARG A 10 -5.08 1.06 11.35
C ARG A 10 -5.65 0.19 10.21
N TYR A 11 -6.46 0.79 9.34
CA TYR A 11 -7.06 0.06 8.22
C TYR A 11 -6.00 -0.43 7.25
N ALA A 12 -5.00 0.39 6.92
CA ALA A 12 -3.89 -0.03 6.06
C ALA A 12 -3.10 -1.22 6.66
N ALA A 13 -2.83 -1.20 7.96
CA ALA A 13 -2.12 -2.29 8.64
C ALA A 13 -2.96 -3.59 8.68
N GLU A 14 -4.24 -3.49 9.03
CA GLU A 14 -5.18 -4.63 9.04
C GLU A 14 -5.34 -5.21 7.63
N TYR A 15 -5.50 -4.36 6.62
CA TYR A 15 -5.66 -4.77 5.24
C TYR A 15 -4.40 -5.46 4.69
N ARG A 16 -3.20 -4.91 4.97
CA ARG A 16 -1.92 -5.55 4.65
C ARG A 16 -1.86 -6.96 5.24
N ASN A 17 -2.20 -7.11 6.53
CA ASN A 17 -2.17 -8.40 7.21
C ASN A 17 -3.18 -9.38 6.61
N TRP A 18 -4.40 -8.90 6.32
CA TRP A 18 -5.41 -9.72 5.67
C TRP A 18 -4.97 -10.20 4.28
N TRP A 19 -4.43 -9.28 3.45
CA TRP A 19 -3.95 -9.63 2.11
C TRP A 19 -2.80 -10.64 2.18
N TRP A 20 -1.88 -10.46 3.13
CA TRP A 20 -0.77 -11.40 3.33
C TRP A 20 -1.26 -12.81 3.68
N ALA A 21 -2.19 -12.90 4.63
CA ALA A 21 -2.72 -14.17 5.12
C ALA A 21 -3.63 -14.88 4.11
N HIS A 22 -4.46 -14.12 3.37
CA HIS A 22 -5.57 -14.68 2.57
C HIS A 22 -5.52 -14.35 1.07
N GLY A 23 -5.01 -13.17 0.71
CA GLY A 23 -5.10 -12.62 -0.66
C GLY A 23 -3.90 -12.94 -1.56
N ARG A 24 -2.74 -13.28 -1.00
CA ARG A 24 -1.48 -13.45 -1.74
C ARG A 24 -1.46 -14.68 -2.65
N GLY A 25 -2.25 -15.72 -2.36
CA GLY A 25 -2.34 -16.93 -3.19
C GLY A 25 -1.00 -17.66 -3.35
N THR A 26 -0.40 -18.14 -2.25
CA THR A 26 0.90 -18.81 -2.25
C THR A 26 0.85 -20.10 -1.42
N SER A 27 1.77 -21.03 -1.70
CA SER A 27 1.97 -22.25 -0.90
C SER A 27 2.95 -22.05 0.27
N ALA A 28 3.60 -20.89 0.37
CA ALA A 28 4.45 -20.55 1.50
C ALA A 28 3.61 -20.23 2.75
N ASP A 29 4.24 -20.28 3.93
CA ASP A 29 3.58 -19.92 5.18
C ASP A 29 3.17 -18.44 5.19
N THR A 30 1.86 -18.19 5.34
CA THR A 30 1.27 -16.85 5.39
C THR A 30 0.96 -16.38 6.82
N GLY A 31 1.41 -17.10 7.83
CA GLY A 31 1.27 -16.73 9.24
C GLY A 31 1.85 -15.36 9.54
N ILE A 32 1.26 -14.68 10.53
CA ILE A 32 1.70 -13.37 11.01
C ILE A 32 1.73 -13.42 12.54
N GLU A 33 2.90 -13.20 13.11
CA GLU A 33 3.11 -13.01 14.54
C GLU A 33 2.81 -11.56 14.90
N ARG A 34 1.84 -11.35 15.80
CA ARG A 34 1.55 -10.03 16.36
C ARG A 34 2.26 -9.89 17.70
N PRO A 35 2.87 -8.72 17.98
CA PRO A 35 3.52 -8.49 19.26
C PRO A 35 2.50 -8.41 20.41
N GLU A 36 2.81 -9.09 21.51
CA GLU A 36 2.01 -9.05 22.74
C GLU A 36 2.50 -7.94 23.67
N GLY A 37 1.62 -7.47 24.57
CA GLY A 37 1.99 -6.51 25.62
C GLY A 37 2.37 -5.11 25.12
N VAL A 38 1.99 -4.74 23.89
CA VAL A 38 2.28 -3.41 23.34
C VAL A 38 1.40 -2.35 24.01
N ALA A 39 2.05 -1.33 24.57
CA ALA A 39 1.40 -0.16 25.14
C ALA A 39 1.68 1.11 24.29
N PRO A 40 0.87 2.17 24.43
CA PRO A 40 1.20 3.47 23.85
C PRO A 40 2.59 3.96 24.28
N TYR A 41 3.30 4.62 23.38
CA TYR A 41 4.67 5.13 23.59
C TYR A 41 5.68 4.06 24.01
N PRO A 42 5.89 3.04 23.16
CA PRO A 42 6.85 1.98 23.42
C PRO A 42 8.28 2.53 23.52
N GLY A 43 9.13 1.83 24.29
CA GLY A 43 10.56 2.10 24.33
C GLY A 43 11.23 1.85 22.98
N LYS A 44 12.39 2.47 22.75
CA LYS A 44 13.15 2.35 21.49
C LYS A 44 13.42 0.90 21.05
N LYS A 45 13.51 -0.03 21.99
CA LYS A 45 13.85 -1.44 21.74
C LYS A 45 12.62 -2.36 21.67
N ASP A 46 11.43 -1.85 21.92
CA ASP A 46 10.23 -2.68 21.98
C ASP A 46 9.83 -3.15 20.58
N ARG A 47 9.52 -4.44 20.47
CA ARG A 47 9.11 -5.07 19.22
C ARG A 47 7.62 -4.86 19.03
N ILE A 48 7.25 -3.80 18.31
CA ILE A 48 5.85 -3.42 18.07
C ILE A 48 5.36 -3.71 16.65
N GLN A 49 6.23 -4.27 15.81
CA GLN A 49 5.92 -4.58 14.42
C GLN A 49 5.42 -6.01 14.29
N ASP A 50 4.38 -6.20 13.50
CA ASP A 50 3.96 -7.53 13.03
C ASP A 50 5.09 -8.18 12.22
N ARG A 51 5.22 -9.51 12.33
CA ARG A 51 6.24 -10.28 11.61
C ARG A 51 5.61 -11.42 10.80
N PRO A 52 5.95 -11.58 9.52
CA PRO A 52 5.51 -12.73 8.75
C PRO A 52 6.29 -13.98 9.18
N ALA A 53 5.63 -15.15 9.18
CA ALA A 53 6.30 -16.43 9.39
C ALA A 53 7.34 -16.73 8.30
N TYR A 54 7.06 -16.30 7.06
CA TYR A 54 7.97 -16.43 5.93
C TYR A 54 7.90 -15.24 4.98
N ASP A 55 9.01 -14.54 4.79
CA ASP A 55 9.14 -13.44 3.82
C ASP A 55 10.52 -13.39 3.16
N GLY A 56 10.85 -14.42 2.37
CA GLY A 56 12.12 -14.47 1.64
C GLY A 56 12.33 -13.33 0.63
N GLY A 57 11.26 -12.64 0.22
CA GLY A 57 11.30 -11.53 -0.74
C GLY A 57 11.29 -10.13 -0.12
N ASN A 58 11.23 -10.01 1.21
CA ASN A 58 11.14 -8.75 1.93
C ASN A 58 9.97 -7.85 1.43
N ASN A 59 8.80 -8.46 1.27
CA ASN A 59 7.58 -7.82 0.78
C ASN A 59 6.56 -7.50 1.86
N PHE A 60 6.66 -8.12 3.03
CA PHE A 60 5.77 -7.82 4.14
C PHE A 60 5.95 -6.35 4.57
N GLY A 61 4.85 -5.70 4.93
CA GLY A 61 4.84 -4.25 5.19
C GLY A 61 4.34 -3.43 4.01
N ARG A 62 4.48 -3.91 2.76
CA ARG A 62 3.99 -3.21 1.57
C ARG A 62 2.48 -3.37 1.44
N LEU A 63 1.80 -2.27 1.10
CA LEU A 63 0.41 -2.36 0.65
C LEU A 63 0.39 -2.98 -0.75
N ALA A 64 -0.26 -4.13 -0.87
CA ALA A 64 -0.44 -4.76 -2.16
C ALA A 64 -1.36 -3.91 -3.06
N ARG A 65 -1.13 -3.99 -4.38
CA ARG A 65 -1.96 -3.33 -5.41
C ARG A 65 -3.29 -4.05 -5.51
N THR A 66 -4.24 -3.62 -4.69
CA THR A 66 -5.42 -4.41 -4.33
C THR A 66 -6.74 -3.70 -4.60
N GLY A 67 -6.69 -2.56 -5.28
CA GLY A 67 -7.85 -1.70 -5.44
C GLY A 67 -7.90 -0.53 -4.45
N LEU A 68 -7.14 -0.61 -3.34
CA LEU A 68 -7.20 0.39 -2.26
C LEU A 68 -6.88 1.82 -2.73
N MET A 69 -6.05 1.96 -3.76
CA MET A 69 -5.64 3.25 -4.30
C MET A 69 -6.32 3.57 -5.64
N ASP A 70 -7.19 2.72 -6.17
CA ASP A 70 -7.66 2.85 -7.56
C ASP A 70 -8.43 4.16 -7.76
N SER A 71 -9.36 4.49 -6.85
CA SER A 71 -10.10 5.75 -6.90
C SER A 71 -9.19 6.98 -6.81
N TYR A 72 -8.14 6.90 -5.98
CA TYR A 72 -7.14 7.95 -5.87
C TYR A 72 -6.32 8.09 -7.15
N VAL A 73 -5.91 6.97 -7.77
CA VAL A 73 -5.18 6.97 -9.03
C VAL A 73 -6.03 7.57 -10.14
N GLU A 74 -7.31 7.21 -10.25
CA GLU A 74 -8.22 7.81 -11.23
C GLU A 74 -8.40 9.32 -11.00
N GLU A 75 -8.59 9.79 -9.75
CA GLU A 75 -8.64 11.23 -9.45
C GLU A 75 -7.35 11.95 -9.89
N MET A 76 -6.19 11.33 -9.68
CA MET A 76 -4.90 11.91 -10.08
C MET A 76 -4.70 11.91 -11.60
N LEU A 77 -5.21 10.90 -12.31
CA LEU A 77 -5.15 10.82 -13.78
C LEU A 77 -6.00 11.89 -14.46
N ASP A 78 -7.09 12.30 -13.83
CA ASP A 78 -8.00 13.33 -14.36
C ASP A 78 -7.62 14.76 -13.93
N LEU A 79 -6.62 14.91 -13.07
CA LEU A 79 -6.14 16.21 -12.62
C LEU A 79 -5.64 17.06 -13.81
N PRO A 80 -6.06 18.34 -13.95
CA PRO A 80 -5.56 19.20 -15.00
C PRO A 80 -4.14 19.68 -14.69
N LEU A 81 -3.20 19.34 -15.56
CA LEU A 81 -1.84 19.86 -15.60
C LEU A 81 -1.69 20.74 -16.84
N LEU A 82 -1.46 22.04 -16.63
CA LEU A 82 -1.47 23.05 -17.70
C LEU A 82 -2.77 23.04 -18.54
N GLY A 83 -3.91 22.76 -17.89
CA GLY A 83 -5.22 22.70 -18.54
C GLY A 83 -5.54 21.38 -19.27
N ILE A 84 -4.60 20.42 -19.29
CA ILE A 84 -4.76 19.11 -19.93
C ILE A 84 -4.71 18.03 -18.85
N ALA A 85 -5.63 17.07 -18.89
CA ALA A 85 -5.66 15.96 -17.92
C ALA A 85 -4.34 15.17 -17.94
N VAL A 86 -3.83 14.80 -16.76
CA VAL A 86 -2.57 14.05 -16.58
C VAL A 86 -2.53 12.79 -17.46
N ARG A 87 -3.63 12.04 -17.60
CA ARG A 87 -3.66 10.84 -18.46
C ARG A 87 -3.28 11.11 -19.92
N LYS A 88 -3.59 12.30 -20.45
CA LYS A 88 -3.21 12.68 -21.83
C LYS A 88 -1.71 12.94 -21.92
N TRP A 89 -1.14 13.60 -20.93
CA TRP A 89 0.31 13.77 -20.83
C TRP A 89 1.05 12.45 -20.75
N ILE A 90 0.56 11.50 -19.92
CA ILE A 90 1.16 10.17 -19.80
C ILE A 90 1.13 9.46 -21.16
N ARG A 91 -0.02 9.47 -21.85
CA ARG A 91 -0.15 8.87 -23.18
C ARG A 91 0.80 9.51 -24.20
N PHE A 92 0.87 10.83 -24.24
CA PHE A 92 1.76 11.57 -25.13
C PHE A 92 3.23 11.22 -24.90
N LEU A 93 3.67 11.16 -23.64
CA LEU A 93 5.06 10.84 -23.29
C LEU A 93 5.41 9.36 -23.50
N ALA A 94 4.43 8.46 -23.39
CA ALA A 94 4.63 7.02 -23.61
C ALA A 94 4.69 6.67 -25.11
N ASP A 95 3.73 7.18 -25.89
CA ASP A 95 3.46 6.69 -27.25
C ASP A 95 3.70 7.75 -28.34
N GLY A 96 4.05 8.99 -27.97
CA GLY A 96 4.21 10.11 -28.90
C GLY A 96 2.91 10.58 -29.57
N THR A 97 1.76 10.05 -29.15
CA THR A 97 0.44 10.39 -29.70
C THR A 97 -0.25 11.46 -28.85
N PRO A 98 -0.77 12.54 -29.48
CA PRO A 98 -1.47 13.61 -28.77
C PRO A 98 -2.81 13.16 -28.14
#